data_AF-A0A9D1QM37-F1
#
_entry.id   AF-A0A9D1QM37-F1
#
_cell.length_a   1.000
_cell.length_b   1.000
_cell.length_c   1.000
_cell.angle_alpha   90.00
_cell.angle_beta   90.00
_cell.angle_gamma   90.00
#
_symmetry.space_group_name_H-M   'P 1'
#
loop_
_entity.id
_entity.type
_entity.pdbx_description
1 polymer ?
#
loop_
_entity_poly.entity_id
_entity_poly.type
_entity_poly.pdbx_seq_one_letter_code
_entity_poly.pdbx_strand_id
1 'polypeptide(L)'
;GLYLVTHGSNAYVTGKNLASVKPSVSGKTGTAQTISNGHETTTLSFAGYSPSNHPQVVVALAIPGATNDNGEANITMAKQIFQAYWKTVRNSSEADDSSN
;
A
#
# COMPACT_ATOMS: atom_id res chain seq x y z
N GLY A 1 10.18 -2.70 -10.58
CA GLY A 1 8.95 -1.98 -10.96
C GLY A 1 8.20 -1.48 -9.75
N LEU A 2 7.41 -2.34 -9.08
CA LEU A 2 6.60 -1.95 -7.89
C LEU A 2 7.44 -1.50 -6.68
N TYR A 3 8.64 -2.05 -6.47
CA TYR A 3 9.54 -1.60 -5.41
C TYR A 3 9.93 -0.12 -5.53
N LEU A 4 10.08 0.40 -6.75
CA LEU A 4 10.40 1.81 -6.99
C LEU A 4 9.24 2.76 -6.67
N VAL A 5 8.00 2.24 -6.58
CA VAL A 5 6.81 3.02 -6.19
C VAL A 5 6.74 3.21 -4.66
N THR A 6 7.51 2.45 -3.90
CA THR A 6 7.60 2.57 -2.43
C THR A 6 8.99 2.97 -1.93
N HIS A 7 10.05 2.75 -2.73
CA HIS A 7 11.44 2.98 -2.34
C HIS A 7 12.25 3.76 -3.41
N GLY A 8 11.59 4.28 -4.44
CA GLY A 8 12.25 5.15 -5.41
C GLY A 8 12.65 6.49 -4.79
N SER A 9 13.77 7.06 -5.25
CA SER A 9 14.27 8.38 -4.83
C SER A 9 13.59 9.56 -5.55
N ASN A 10 12.61 9.30 -6.42
CA ASN A 10 11.94 10.31 -7.23
C ASN A 10 10.83 11.04 -6.43
N ALA A 11 10.63 12.34 -6.70
CA ALA A 11 9.64 13.17 -6.00
C ALA A 11 8.18 12.73 -6.23
N TYR A 12 7.91 11.95 -7.29
CA TYR A 12 6.59 11.44 -7.69
C TYR A 12 6.23 10.06 -7.12
N VAL A 13 6.98 9.57 -6.13
CA VAL A 13 6.74 8.28 -5.48
C VAL A 13 5.56 8.45 -4.52
N THR A 14 4.37 8.07 -4.98
CA THR A 14 3.12 8.13 -4.20
C THR A 14 3.19 7.29 -2.92
N GLY A 15 4.01 6.25 -2.88
CA GLY A 15 4.16 5.34 -1.75
C GLY A 15 5.19 5.72 -0.68
N LYS A 16 5.70 6.95 -0.60
CA LYS A 16 6.71 7.35 0.42
C LYS A 16 6.32 6.97 1.85
N ASN A 17 5.04 7.04 2.17
CA ASN A 17 4.52 6.65 3.48
C ASN A 17 4.66 5.14 3.79
N LEU A 18 4.70 4.28 2.76
CA LEU A 18 4.93 2.84 2.86
C LEU A 18 6.42 2.48 2.97
N ALA A 19 7.34 3.36 2.57
CA ALA A 19 8.78 3.16 2.71
C ALA A 19 9.22 2.93 4.18
N SER A 20 8.48 3.52 5.11
CA SER A 20 8.72 3.38 6.56
C SER A 20 8.20 2.08 7.16
N VAL A 21 7.44 1.27 6.41
CA VAL A 21 6.90 -0.01 6.89
C VAL A 21 7.99 -1.07 6.81
N LYS A 22 8.17 -1.79 7.92
CA LYS A 22 9.05 -2.95 8.02
C LYS A 22 8.21 -4.18 8.36
N PRO A 23 8.46 -5.32 7.70
CA PRO A 23 9.26 -5.55 6.50
C PRO A 23 8.82 -4.76 5.26
N SER A 24 9.73 -4.62 4.27
CA SER A 24 9.54 -3.72 3.12
C SER A 24 8.28 -4.02 2.31
N VAL A 25 7.55 -2.99 1.90
CA VAL A 25 6.32 -3.14 1.11
C VAL A 25 6.59 -2.75 -0.35
N SER A 26 6.16 -3.58 -1.30
CA SER A 26 6.12 -3.23 -2.73
C SER A 26 4.67 -3.16 -3.18
N GLY A 27 4.26 -2.07 -3.80
CA GLY A 27 2.85 -1.88 -4.14
C GLY A 27 2.62 -0.80 -5.19
N LYS A 28 1.40 -0.75 -5.72
CA LYS A 28 0.95 0.24 -6.69
C LYS A 28 -0.40 0.81 -6.26
N THR A 29 -0.57 2.10 -6.48
CA THR A 29 -1.83 2.82 -6.26
C THR A 29 -2.59 2.97 -7.57
N GLY A 30 -3.91 3.03 -7.48
CA GLY A 30 -4.81 3.39 -8.56
C GLY A 30 -5.82 4.45 -8.11
N THR A 31 -6.21 5.30 -9.06
CA THR A 31 -7.22 6.34 -8.87
C THR A 31 -8.14 6.28 -10.08
N ALA A 32 -9.42 6.06 -9.86
CA ALA A 32 -10.43 6.03 -10.94
C ALA A 32 -11.52 7.04 -10.63
N GLN A 33 -11.79 7.95 -11.56
CA GLN A 33 -12.94 8.85 -11.47
C GLN A 33 -14.21 8.05 -11.75
N THR A 34 -15.22 8.22 -10.91
CA THR A 34 -16.50 7.49 -10.95
C THR A 34 -17.67 8.45 -10.76
N ILE A 35 -18.86 8.06 -11.20
CA ILE A 35 -20.11 8.79 -10.88
C ILE A 35 -20.93 7.92 -9.93
N SER A 36 -21.30 8.47 -8.77
CA SER A 36 -22.13 7.81 -7.77
C SER A 36 -23.31 8.72 -7.43
N ASN A 37 -24.53 8.22 -7.60
CA ASN A 37 -25.77 8.96 -7.35
C ASN A 37 -25.83 10.35 -8.04
N GLY A 38 -25.29 10.46 -9.25
CA GLY A 38 -25.25 11.71 -10.02
C GLY A 38 -24.14 12.69 -9.62
N HIS A 39 -23.28 12.33 -8.66
CA HIS A 39 -22.14 13.12 -8.23
C HIS A 39 -20.82 12.49 -8.70
N GLU A 40 -19.88 13.31 -9.14
CA GLU A 40 -18.50 12.87 -9.37
C GLU A 40 -17.86 12.44 -8.05
N THR A 41 -17.20 11.29 -8.10
CA THR A 41 -16.52 10.64 -6.99
C THR A 41 -15.22 10.03 -7.50
N THR A 42 -14.36 9.62 -6.58
CA THR A 42 -13.13 8.92 -6.91
C THR A 42 -13.07 7.59 -6.19
N THR A 43 -12.66 6.54 -6.89
CA THR A 43 -12.27 5.27 -6.28
C THR A 43 -10.76 5.25 -6.12
N LEU A 44 -10.30 5.12 -4.87
CA LEU A 44 -8.89 4.99 -4.52
C LEU A 44 -8.56 3.52 -4.27
N SER A 45 -7.58 2.97 -4.99
CA SER A 45 -7.20 1.56 -4.88
C SER A 45 -5.72 1.37 -4.58
N PHE A 46 -5.39 0.24 -3.98
CA PHE A 46 -4.03 -0.20 -3.73
C PHE A 46 -3.92 -1.71 -3.90
N ALA A 47 -2.83 -2.15 -4.50
CA ALA A 47 -2.43 -3.55 -4.51
C ALA A 47 -0.92 -3.65 -4.24
N GLY A 48 -0.52 -4.50 -3.31
CA GLY A 48 0.87 -4.67 -2.94
C GLY A 48 1.11 -5.87 -2.03
N TYR A 49 2.38 -6.13 -1.76
CA TYR A 49 2.84 -7.27 -0.98
C TYR A 49 4.03 -6.90 -0.10
N SER A 50 4.27 -7.74 0.91
CA SER A 50 5.37 -7.60 1.88
C SER A 50 5.82 -8.97 2.39
N PRO A 51 7.12 -9.19 2.67
CA PRO A 51 8.28 -8.38 2.30
C PRO A 51 8.49 -8.29 0.77
N SER A 52 9.32 -7.36 0.30
CA SER A 52 9.52 -7.16 -1.15
C SER A 52 10.34 -8.24 -1.84
N ASN A 53 11.22 -8.95 -1.11
CA ASN A 53 12.10 -9.99 -1.66
C ASN A 53 11.47 -11.39 -1.59
N HIS A 54 10.84 -11.73 -0.47
CA HIS A 54 10.17 -13.01 -0.26
C HIS A 54 8.74 -12.78 0.26
N PRO A 55 7.75 -12.54 -0.60
CA PRO A 55 6.41 -12.09 -0.19
C PRO A 55 5.69 -13.10 0.71
N GLN A 56 5.17 -12.64 1.85
CA GLN A 56 4.43 -13.46 2.82
C GLN A 56 2.99 -12.99 3.03
N VAL A 57 2.70 -11.74 2.68
CA VAL A 57 1.36 -11.15 2.74
C VAL A 57 1.11 -10.28 1.51
N VAL A 58 -0.11 -10.37 0.98
CA VAL A 58 -0.62 -9.54 -0.13
C VAL A 58 -1.84 -8.77 0.36
N VAL A 59 -1.91 -7.49 0.02
CA VAL A 59 -3.04 -6.61 0.31
C VAL A 59 -3.54 -6.02 -1.00
N ALA A 60 -4.83 -6.19 -1.28
CA ALA A 60 -5.55 -5.50 -2.34
C ALA A 60 -6.79 -4.84 -1.73
N LEU A 61 -6.96 -3.53 -1.95
CA LEU A 61 -8.08 -2.77 -1.41
C LEU A 61 -8.58 -1.73 -2.42
N ALA A 62 -9.86 -1.41 -2.33
CA ALA A 62 -10.52 -0.37 -3.09
C ALA A 62 -11.48 0.40 -2.17
N ILE A 63 -11.40 1.73 -2.24
CA ILE A 63 -12.21 2.66 -1.47
C ILE A 63 -13.04 3.46 -2.48
N PRO A 64 -14.30 3.08 -2.73
CA PRO A 64 -15.18 3.81 -3.63
C PRO A 64 -15.74 5.07 -2.98
N GLY A 65 -16.22 6.01 -3.79
CA GLY A 65 -17.01 7.13 -3.31
C GLY A 65 -16.23 8.20 -2.53
N ALA A 66 -14.90 8.27 -2.68
CA ALA A 66 -14.11 9.33 -2.09
C ALA A 66 -14.48 10.66 -2.78
N THR A 67 -14.93 11.63 -1.99
CA THR A 67 -15.30 12.98 -2.44
C THR A 67 -14.26 14.03 -2.06
N ASN A 68 -13.24 13.64 -1.30
CA ASN A 68 -12.15 14.49 -0.84
C ASN A 68 -10.87 14.25 -1.66
N ASP A 69 -10.17 15.34 -2.00
CA ASP A 69 -8.94 15.34 -2.82
C ASP A 69 -7.73 14.67 -2.15
N ASN A 70 -7.90 14.10 -0.95
CA ASN A 70 -6.78 13.68 -0.11
C ASN A 70 -6.00 12.46 -0.61
N GLY A 71 -6.38 11.83 -1.73
CA GLY A 71 -5.54 10.97 -2.62
C GLY A 71 -4.78 9.77 -2.03
N GLU A 72 -4.70 9.64 -0.70
CA GLU A 72 -3.76 8.79 0.04
C GLU A 72 -4.48 7.84 1.00
N ALA A 73 -5.81 7.88 1.10
CA ALA A 73 -6.57 7.03 2.01
C ALA A 73 -6.27 5.53 1.78
N ASN A 74 -6.11 5.14 0.51
CA ASN A 74 -5.66 3.81 0.10
C ASN A 74 -4.28 3.45 0.65
N ILE A 75 -3.34 4.40 0.65
CA ILE A 75 -1.96 4.21 1.15
C ILE A 75 -1.94 4.09 2.68
N THR A 76 -2.69 4.96 3.37
CA THR A 76 -2.80 4.93 4.84
C THR A 76 -3.42 3.62 5.32
N MET A 77 -4.52 3.18 4.70
CA MET A 77 -5.13 1.89 5.04
C MET A 77 -4.19 0.72 4.77
N ALA A 78 -3.53 0.70 3.60
CA ALA A 78 -2.56 -0.35 3.28
C ALA A 78 -1.43 -0.41 4.33
N LYS A 79 -0.89 0.75 4.73
CA LYS A 79 0.13 0.85 5.78
C LYS A 79 -0.33 0.23 7.09
N GLN A 80 -1.53 0.59 7.54
CA GLN A 80 -2.11 0.07 8.79
C GLN A 80 -2.32 -1.45 8.72
N ILE A 81 -2.79 -1.98 7.59
CA ILE A 81 -2.99 -3.43 7.40
C ILE A 81 -1.65 -4.17 7.48
N PHE A 82 -0.63 -3.72 6.76
CA PHE A 82 0.70 -4.35 6.83
C PHE A 82 1.29 -4.25 8.24
N GLN A 83 1.23 -3.09 8.90
CA GLN A 83 1.71 -2.92 10.27
C GLN A 83 0.97 -3.84 11.25
N ALA A 84 -0.35 -4.00 11.11
CA ALA A 84 -1.13 -4.89 11.93
C ALA A 84 -0.74 -6.35 11.70
N TYR A 85 -0.56 -6.78 10.45
CA TYR A 85 -0.13 -8.15 10.12
C TYR A 85 1.22 -8.49 10.78
N TRP A 86 2.21 -7.62 10.65
CA TRP A 86 3.54 -7.81 11.22
C TRP A 86 3.63 -7.61 12.74
N LYS A 87 2.57 -7.08 13.35
CA LYS A 87 2.44 -6.99 14.81
C LYS A 87 1.70 -8.19 15.40
N THR A 88 0.72 -8.74 14.67
CA THR A 88 -0.28 -9.66 15.26
C THR A 88 -0.26 -11.07 14.68
N VAL A 89 0.16 -11.24 13.43
CA VAL A 89 0.13 -12.55 12.74
C VAL A 89 1.52 -13.16 12.62
N ARG A 90 2.51 -12.35 12.22
CA ARG A 90 3.91 -12.77 12.08
C ARG A 90 4.82 -11.75 12.74
N ASN A 91 5.79 -12.19 13.54
CA ASN A 91 6.77 -11.26 14.10
C ASN A 91 7.69 -10.76 12.98
N SER A 92 7.89 -9.45 12.88
CA SER A 92 8.73 -8.84 11.85
C SER A 92 10.19 -9.32 11.85
N SER A 93 10.67 -9.90 12.96
CA SER A 93 11.98 -10.54 13.07
C SER A 93 12.14 -11.84 12.27
N GLU A 94 11.04 -12.51 11.89
CA GLU A 94 11.06 -13.77 11.13
C GLU A 94 11.09 -13.55 9.61
N ALA A 95 10.98 -12.29 9.17
CA ALA A 95 10.95 -11.94 7.76
C ALA A 95 12.35 -11.75 7.14
N ASP A 96 13.38 -11.54 7.98
CA ASP A 96 14.79 -11.44 7.55
C ASP A 96 15.51 -12.81 7.51
N ASP A 97 14.90 -13.87 8.05
CA ASP A 97 15.55 -15.20 8.21
C ASP A 97 15.51 -16.06 6.93
N SER A 98 14.96 -15.53 5.82
CA SER A 98 14.91 -16.25 4.53
C SER A 98 16.07 -15.93 3.59
N SER A 99 17.13 -15.29 4.09
CA SER A 99 18.38 -15.07 3.34
C SER A 99 19.46 -16.06 3.80
N ASN A 100 19.35 -17.31 3.36
CA ASN A 100 20.47 -18.24 3.32
C ASN A 100 20.50 -18.92 1.95
#